data_AF-A0A3D5LFQ0-F1
#
_entry.id   AF-A0A3D5LFQ0-F1
#
_cell.length_a   1.000
_cell.length_b   1.000
_cell.length_c   1.000
_cell.angle_alpha   90.00
_cell.angle_beta   90.00
_cell.angle_gamma   90.00
#
_symmetry.space_group_name_H-M   'P 1'
#
loop_
_entity.id
_entity.type
_entity.pdbx_description
1 polymer ?
#
loop_
_entity_poly.entity_id
_entity_poly.type
_entity_poly.pdbx_seq_one_letter_code
_entity_poly.pdbx_strand_id
1 'polypeptide(L)'
;METSRKIKYSGIDRLILGIAYALLGLFVLSIVIPLIYVVLASFMDPTVLNNQGLSFRIKDWTLDAYRRVLENEMIWRGFFNSFFYSLAFTAISVFITLLAAYPMSKKEFVGRNFFNVIFLITMFFGGG
;
A
#
# COMPACT_ATOMS: atom_id res chain seq x y z
N MET A 1 39.08 6.85 4.50
CA MET A 1 38.84 5.41 4.30
C MET A 1 38.62 4.79 5.68
N GLU A 2 37.38 4.82 6.18
CA GLU A 2 37.04 4.12 7.43
C GLU A 2 36.90 2.63 7.15
N THR A 3 37.82 1.84 7.68
CA THR A 3 37.78 0.39 7.65
C THR A 3 36.57 -0.12 8.44
N SER A 4 35.56 -0.64 7.72
CA SER A 4 34.41 -1.34 8.29
C SER A 4 34.85 -2.51 9.17
N ARG A 5 34.81 -2.34 10.50
CA ARG A 5 35.01 -3.42 11.48
C ARG A 5 33.91 -4.46 11.27
N LYS A 6 34.27 -5.66 10.80
CA LYS A 6 33.36 -6.80 10.73
C LYS A 6 32.97 -7.20 12.16
N ILE A 7 31.74 -6.89 12.56
CA ILE A 7 31.18 -7.30 13.84
C ILE A 7 31.12 -8.83 13.83
N LYS A 8 31.84 -9.48 14.76
CA LYS A 8 31.74 -10.92 14.97
C LYS A 8 30.44 -11.19 15.74
N TYR A 9 29.40 -11.58 15.03
CA TYR A 9 28.13 -12.00 15.63
C TYR A 9 28.37 -13.19 16.57
N SER A 10 27.92 -13.03 17.83
CA SER A 10 27.87 -14.10 18.82
C SER A 10 26.95 -15.23 18.35
N GLY A 11 27.10 -16.44 18.89
CA GLY A 11 26.25 -17.58 18.53
C GLY A 11 24.75 -17.31 18.75
N ILE A 12 24.45 -16.54 19.80
CA ILE A 12 23.10 -16.06 20.11
C ILE A 12 22.62 -15.04 19.07
N ASP A 13 23.47 -14.10 18.66
CA ASP A 13 23.13 -13.09 17.65
C ASP A 13 22.77 -13.75 16.32
N ARG A 14 23.48 -14.81 15.93
CA ARG A 14 23.17 -15.57 14.70
C ARG A 14 21.83 -16.29 14.79
N LEU A 15 21.48 -16.83 15.96
CA LEU A 15 20.19 -17.46 16.19
C LEU A 15 19.04 -16.44 16.11
N ILE A 16 19.19 -15.30 16.78
CA ILE A 16 18.20 -14.21 16.76
C ILE A 16 18.00 -13.70 15.33
N LEU A 17 19.09 -13.44 14.60
CA LEU A 17 19.02 -13.02 13.21
C LEU A 17 18.36 -14.08 12.33
N GLY A 18 18.70 -15.37 12.52
CA GLY A 18 18.07 -16.47 11.79
C GLY A 18 16.55 -16.51 11.99
N ILE A 19 16.07 -16.37 13.23
CA ILE A 19 14.64 -16.32 13.54
C ILE A 19 14.00 -15.06 12.93
N ALA A 20 14.64 -13.89 13.07
CA ALA A 20 14.14 -12.64 12.51
C ALA A 20 14.01 -12.73 10.97
N TYR A 21 15.00 -13.29 10.29
CA TYR A 21 14.94 -13.49 8.85
C TYR A 21 13.87 -14.52 8.45
N ALA A 22 13.68 -15.58 9.22
CA ALA A 22 12.61 -16.55 8.97
C ALA A 22 11.23 -15.91 9.12
N LEU A 23 11.00 -15.10 10.16
CA LEU A 23 9.76 -14.37 10.38
C LEU A 23 9.50 -13.33 9.29
N LEU A 24 10.52 -12.55 8.91
CA LEU A 24 10.42 -11.61 7.79
C LEU A 24 10.13 -12.34 6.47
N GLY A 25 10.78 -13.47 6.23
CA GLY A 25 10.54 -14.31 5.05
C GLY A 25 9.10 -14.80 5.00
N LEU A 26 8.56 -15.29 6.12
CA LEU A 26 7.16 -15.73 6.21
C LEU A 26 6.18 -14.57 6.00
N PHE A 27 6.47 -13.39 6.55
CA PHE A 27 5.67 -12.18 6.33
C PHE A 27 5.67 -11.72 4.88
N VAL A 28 6.81 -11.80 4.19
CA VAL A 28 6.86 -11.51 2.75
C VAL A 28 6.05 -12.55 1.97
N LEU A 29 6.18 -13.84 2.30
CA LEU A 29 5.42 -14.90 1.62
C LEU A 29 3.91 -14.75 1.81
N SER A 30 3.44 -14.33 2.99
CA SER A 30 2.01 -14.11 3.24
C SER A 30 1.40 -12.99 2.38
N ILE A 31 2.22 -12.05 1.91
CA ILE A 31 1.81 -10.98 0.98
C ILE A 31 1.98 -11.42 -0.48
N VAL A 32 3.11 -12.05 -0.81
CA VAL A 32 3.45 -12.40 -2.19
C VAL A 32 2.58 -13.52 -2.75
N ILE A 33 2.25 -14.53 -1.93
CA ILE A 33 1.39 -15.66 -2.36
C ILE A 33 0.02 -15.18 -2.88
N PRO A 34 -0.77 -14.39 -2.14
CA PRO A 34 -2.06 -13.91 -2.65
C PRO A 34 -1.91 -12.97 -3.85
N LEU A 35 -0.83 -12.19 -3.95
CA LEU A 35 -0.57 -11.38 -5.14
C LEU A 35 -0.33 -12.22 -6.39
N ILE A 36 0.49 -13.28 -6.28
CA ILE A 36 0.70 -14.23 -7.38
C ILE A 36 -0.61 -14.92 -7.76
N TYR A 37 -1.42 -15.31 -6.77
CA TYR A 37 -2.73 -15.90 -7.01
C TYR A 37 -3.63 -14.97 -7.85
N VAL A 38 -3.74 -13.69 -7.48
CA VAL A 38 -4.55 -12.71 -8.23
C VAL A 38 -4.05 -12.54 -9.67
N VAL A 39 -2.73 -12.53 -9.88
CA VAL A 39 -2.15 -12.44 -11.21
C VAL A 39 -2.45 -13.69 -12.04
N LEU A 40 -2.28 -14.89 -11.50
CA LEU A 40 -2.59 -16.12 -12.24
C LEU A 40 -4.09 -16.24 -12.53
N ALA A 41 -4.94 -15.89 -11.56
CA ALA A 41 -6.38 -15.92 -11.69
C ALA A 41 -6.91 -14.95 -12.76
N SER A 42 -6.26 -13.79 -12.95
CA SER A 42 -6.72 -12.80 -13.94
C SER A 42 -6.49 -13.23 -15.40
N PHE A 43 -5.61 -14.20 -15.64
CA PHE A 43 -5.39 -14.79 -16.98
C PHE A 43 -6.20 -16.07 -17.22
N MET A 44 -7.05 -16.49 -16.29
CA MET A 44 -7.82 -17.74 -16.42
C MET A 44 -9.26 -17.50 -16.82
N ASP A 45 -9.87 -18.50 -17.48
CA ASP A 45 -11.30 -18.48 -17.72
C ASP A 45 -12.07 -18.51 -16.39
N PRO A 46 -13.02 -17.58 -16.12
CA PRO A 46 -13.74 -17.51 -14.85
C PRO A 46 -14.49 -18.79 -14.50
N THR A 47 -14.98 -19.53 -15.50
CA THR A 47 -15.72 -20.78 -15.28
C THR A 47 -14.79 -21.91 -14.84
N VAL A 48 -13.57 -21.97 -15.39
CA VAL A 48 -12.54 -22.93 -14.95
C VAL A 48 -12.05 -22.57 -13.55
N LEU A 49 -11.74 -21.30 -13.30
CA LEU A 49 -11.27 -20.83 -12.00
C LEU A 49 -12.28 -21.13 -10.89
N ASN A 50 -13.58 -20.92 -11.12
CA ASN A 50 -14.61 -21.14 -10.12
C ASN A 50 -14.91 -22.64 -9.87
N ASN A 51 -14.75 -23.49 -10.88
CA ASN A 51 -15.08 -24.92 -10.77
C ASN A 51 -13.90 -25.79 -10.33
N GLN A 52 -12.67 -25.45 -10.74
CA GLN A 52 -11.48 -26.30 -10.59
C GLN A 52 -10.33 -25.59 -9.86
N GLY A 53 -10.44 -24.28 -9.61
CA GLY A 53 -9.35 -23.48 -9.06
C GLY A 53 -8.28 -23.16 -10.11
N LEU A 54 -7.03 -22.99 -9.66
CA LEU A 54 -5.91 -22.69 -10.56
C LEU A 54 -5.61 -23.88 -11.49
N SER A 55 -5.76 -23.69 -12.80
CA SER A 55 -5.38 -24.66 -13.82
C SER A 55 -4.10 -24.21 -14.55
N PHE A 56 -3.13 -25.11 -14.65
CA PHE A 56 -1.88 -24.89 -15.41
C PHE A 56 -1.98 -25.36 -16.86
N ARG A 57 -3.19 -25.70 -17.34
CA ARG A 57 -3.38 -26.11 -18.74
C ARG A 57 -3.47 -24.88 -19.62
N ILE A 58 -2.67 -24.85 -20.69
CA ILE A 58 -2.59 -23.72 -21.64
C ILE A 58 -3.97 -23.34 -22.21
N LYS A 59 -4.87 -24.32 -22.40
CA LYS A 59 -6.22 -24.09 -22.94
C LYS A 59 -7.16 -23.31 -22.03
N ASP A 60 -6.88 -23.23 -20.72
CA ASP A 60 -7.74 -22.57 -19.74
C ASP A 60 -7.31 -21.10 -19.50
N TRP A 61 -6.24 -20.67 -20.18
CA TRP A 61 -5.69 -19.33 -20.09
C TRP A 61 -6.28 -18.46 -21.22
N THR A 62 -6.84 -17.31 -20.86
CA THR A 62 -7.49 -16.37 -21.78
C THR A 62 -7.27 -14.92 -21.35
N LEU A 63 -7.32 -14.00 -22.32
CA LEU A 63 -7.30 -12.56 -22.10
C LEU A 63 -8.70 -11.94 -22.12
N ASP A 64 -9.75 -12.75 -22.21
CA ASP A 64 -11.13 -12.27 -22.30
C ASP A 64 -11.54 -11.42 -21.09
N ALA A 65 -11.04 -11.72 -19.90
CA ALA A 65 -11.28 -10.91 -18.71
C ALA A 65 -10.75 -9.47 -18.89
N TYR A 66 -9.52 -9.31 -19.40
CA TYR A 66 -8.95 -8.00 -19.69
C TYR A 66 -9.72 -7.29 -20.80
N ARG A 67 -10.10 -8.00 -21.86
CA ARG A 67 -10.92 -7.43 -22.94
C ARG A 67 -12.24 -6.87 -22.42
N ARG A 68 -12.97 -7.64 -21.59
CA ARG A 68 -14.23 -7.20 -20.96
C ARG A 68 -14.04 -5.97 -20.09
N VAL A 69 -12.92 -5.88 -19.38
CA VAL A 69 -12.59 -4.71 -18.55
C VAL A 69 -12.34 -3.47 -19.42
N LEU A 70 -11.56 -3.63 -20.50
CA LEU A 70 -11.21 -2.53 -21.40
C LEU A 70 -12.39 -2.03 -22.24
N GLU A 71 -13.33 -2.92 -22.59
CA GLU A 71 -14.57 -2.57 -23.31
C GLU A 71 -15.63 -1.93 -22.39
N ASN A 72 -15.48 -2.00 -21.07
CA ASN A 72 -16.46 -1.48 -20.12
C ASN A 72 -16.23 0.02 -19.81
N GLU A 73 -17.08 0.88 -20.38
CA GLU A 73 -17.03 2.33 -20.15
C GLU A 73 -17.16 2.73 -18.67
N MET A 74 -17.92 1.98 -17.86
CA MET A 74 -18.10 2.30 -16.45
C MET A 74 -16.78 2.17 -15.68
N ILE A 75 -15.93 1.22 -16.06
CA ILE A 75 -14.60 1.05 -15.46
C ILE A 75 -13.71 2.23 -15.80
N TRP A 76 -13.70 2.66 -17.06
CA TRP A 76 -12.92 3.83 -17.49
C TRP A 76 -13.36 5.12 -16.79
N ARG A 77 -14.67 5.36 -16.70
CA ARG A 77 -15.23 6.49 -15.95
C ARG A 77 -14.86 6.43 -14.48
N GLY A 78 -14.96 5.24 -13.85
CA GLY A 78 -14.58 5.02 -12.46
C GLY A 78 -13.08 5.25 -12.19
N PHE A 79 -12.22 4.78 -13.10
CA PHE A 79 -10.77 5.00 -13.05
C PHE A 79 -10.44 6.49 -13.17
N PHE A 80 -11.02 7.18 -14.16
CA PHE A 80 -10.78 8.61 -14.35
C PHE A 80 -11.27 9.43 -13.16
N ASN A 81 -12.45 9.11 -12.62
CA ASN A 81 -12.96 9.75 -11.41
C ASN A 81 -11.99 9.55 -10.25
N SER A 82 -11.59 8.31 -9.95
CA SER A 82 -10.64 8.01 -8.87
C SER A 82 -9.31 8.77 -9.04
N PHE A 83 -8.77 8.80 -10.25
CA PHE A 83 -7.55 9.52 -10.58
C PHE A 83 -7.72 11.03 -10.36
N PHE A 84 -8.80 11.62 -10.88
CA PHE A 84 -9.08 13.04 -10.71
C PHE A 84 -9.28 13.42 -9.25
N TYR A 85 -10.11 12.66 -8.51
CA TYR A 85 -10.35 12.91 -7.09
C TYR A 85 -9.07 12.79 -6.27
N SER A 86 -8.28 11.73 -6.45
CA SER A 86 -7.03 11.55 -5.70
C SER A 86 -6.02 12.65 -5.99
N LEU A 87 -5.85 13.07 -7.24
CA LEU A 87 -4.93 14.13 -7.62
C LEU A 87 -5.40 15.50 -7.11
N ALA A 88 -6.66 15.86 -7.36
CA ALA A 88 -7.24 17.12 -6.91
C ALA A 88 -7.25 17.22 -5.38
N PHE A 89 -7.65 16.16 -4.69
CA PHE A 89 -7.65 16.10 -3.23
C PHE A 89 -6.23 16.22 -2.69
N THR A 90 -5.24 15.54 -3.27
CA THR A 90 -3.84 15.67 -2.85
C THR A 90 -3.34 17.09 -3.03
N ALA A 91 -3.60 17.72 -4.18
CA ALA A 91 -3.16 19.10 -4.44
C ALA A 91 -3.77 20.09 -3.44
N ILE A 92 -5.09 20.02 -3.23
CA ILE A 92 -5.81 20.87 -2.29
C ILE A 92 -5.35 20.60 -0.85
N SER A 93 -5.26 19.33 -0.46
CA SER A 93 -4.85 18.92 0.89
C SER A 93 -3.43 19.39 1.21
N VAL A 94 -2.47 19.17 0.32
CA VAL A 94 -1.09 19.64 0.50
C VAL A 94 -1.03 21.15 0.55
N PHE A 95 -1.74 21.85 -0.32
CA PHE A 95 -1.79 23.31 -0.34
C PHE A 95 -2.31 23.87 0.99
N ILE A 96 -3.47 23.41 1.46
CA ILE A 96 -4.07 23.85 2.73
C ILE A 96 -3.18 23.46 3.92
N THR A 97 -2.65 22.23 3.92
CA THR A 97 -1.77 21.75 4.99
C THR A 97 -0.51 22.58 5.06
N LEU A 98 0.09 22.99 3.94
CA LEU A 98 1.26 23.88 3.93
C LEU A 98 0.95 25.26 4.53
N LEU A 99 -0.20 25.84 4.18
CA LEU A 99 -0.63 27.14 4.73
C LEU A 99 -0.81 27.08 6.25
N ALA A 100 -1.33 25.98 6.79
CA ALA A 100 -1.49 25.79 8.22
C ALA A 100 -0.17 25.39 8.93
N ALA A 101 0.62 24.52 8.31
CA ALA A 101 1.85 23.99 8.88
C ALA A 101 2.97 25.04 8.98
N TYR A 102 3.05 25.98 8.03
CA TYR A 102 4.12 26.97 8.02
C TYR A 102 4.12 27.88 9.27
N PRO A 103 3.01 28.55 9.66
CA PRO A 103 2.96 29.31 10.91
C PRO A 103 3.22 28.43 12.13
N MET A 104 2.65 27.23 12.16
CA MET A 104 2.79 26.28 13.28
C MET A 104 4.22 25.75 13.46
N SER A 105 5.05 25.80 12.42
CA SER A 105 6.47 25.45 12.49
C SER A 105 7.30 26.46 13.31
N LYS A 106 6.81 27.70 13.45
CA LYS A 106 7.48 28.75 14.21
C LYS A 106 7.17 28.60 15.70
N LYS A 107 8.21 28.44 16.53
CA LYS A 107 8.06 28.27 17.98
C LYS A 107 7.38 29.46 18.66
N GLU A 108 7.52 30.65 18.09
CA GLU A 108 7.01 31.92 18.61
C GLU A 108 5.56 32.21 18.19
N PHE A 109 4.91 31.31 17.43
CA PHE A 109 3.54 31.51 16.98
C PHE A 109 2.55 31.53 18.15
N VAL A 110 1.96 32.71 18.39
CA VAL A 110 0.96 32.92 19.43
C VAL A 110 -0.32 32.15 19.08
N GLY A 111 -0.81 31.32 20.00
CA GLY A 111 -1.97 30.44 19.77
C GLY A 111 -1.61 29.03 19.28
N ARG A 112 -0.33 28.68 19.13
CA ARG A 112 0.13 27.33 18.71
C ARG A 112 -0.48 26.19 19.54
N ASN A 113 -0.55 26.34 20.86
CA ASN A 113 -1.12 25.29 21.72
C ASN A 113 -2.61 25.06 21.47
N PHE A 114 -3.37 26.12 21.16
CA PHE A 114 -4.79 26.02 20.85
C PHE A 114 -5.03 25.23 19.55
N PHE A 115 -4.35 25.59 18.47
CA PHE A 115 -4.46 24.86 17.19
C PHE A 115 -3.96 23.42 17.29
N ASN A 116 -2.88 23.17 18.05
CA ASN A 116 -2.42 21.80 18.32
C ASN A 116 -3.50 20.95 18.99
N VAL A 117 -4.20 21.49 20.00
CA VAL A 117 -5.28 20.76 20.67
C VAL A 117 -6.41 20.46 19.70
N ILE A 118 -6.81 21.41 18.84
CA ILE A 118 -7.85 21.16 17.82
C ILE A 118 -7.43 20.02 16.87
N PHE A 119 -6.21 20.05 16.34
CA PHE A 119 -5.73 19.00 15.44
C PHE A 119 -5.64 17.64 16.13
N LEU A 120 -5.18 17.59 17.38
CA LEU A 120 -5.17 16.37 18.19
C LEU A 120 -6.59 15.85 18.40
N ILE A 121 -7.56 16.74 18.69
CA ILE A 121 -8.95 16.33 18.85
C ILE A 121 -9.44 15.64 17.57
N THR A 122 -9.25 16.23 16.40
CA THR A 122 -9.69 15.62 15.13
C THR A 122 -8.96 14.32 14.77
N MET A 123 -7.74 14.10 15.28
CA MET A 123 -6.96 12.88 15.04
C MET A 123 -7.43 11.71 15.91
N PHE A 124 -7.82 11.98 17.17
CA PHE A 124 -8.17 10.95 18.14
C PHE A 124 -9.68 10.79 18.36
N PHE A 125 -10.44 11.84 18.13
CA PHE A 125 -11.89 11.87 18.25
C PHE A 125 -12.48 12.00 16.85
N GLY A 126 -12.73 10.86 16.22
CA GLY A 126 -13.50 10.78 14.99
C GLY A 126 -14.96 11.09 15.28
N GLY A 127 -15.59 11.90 14.43
CA GLY A 127 -17.00 12.26 14.54
C GLY A 127 -17.92 11.15 14.03
N GLY A 128 -17.89 9.95 14.64
CA GLY A 128 -18.78 8.83 14.28
C GLY A 128 -18.53 8.26 12.90
#